data_AF-A0A971AWS4-F1
#
_entry.id   AF-A0A971AWS4-F1
#
_cell.length_a   1.000
_cell.length_b   1.000
_cell.length_c   1.000
_cell.angle_alpha   90.00
_cell.angle_beta   90.00
_cell.angle_gamma   90.00
#
_symmetry.space_group_name_H-M   'P 1'
#
loop_
_entity.id
_entity.type
_entity.pdbx_description
1 polymer ?
#
loop_
_entity_poly.entity_id
_entity_poly.type
_entity_poly.pdbx_seq_one_letter_code
_entity_poly.pdbx_strand_id
1 'polypeptide(L)'
;MNKIWLIVRKEWREVSRDKMILWTSLLLPLLFVGMTIGTVYFMQRTAASNPAAAMDDASEMNIDQLMLLPEFAGMDPFTIMIVLLVNQFLLYYLLLPLMIPMFVAVYSIIGEKQQRTLEPLLATPISVIELLTGKMLAGVIPATVLTWAS
;
A
#
# COMPACT_ATOMS: atom_id res chain seq x y z
N MET A 1 4.82 26.82 19.54
CA MET A 1 4.82 25.75 18.52
C MET A 1 4.62 24.43 19.24
N ASN A 2 3.63 23.62 18.86
CA ASN A 2 3.28 22.39 19.58
C ASN A 2 4.45 21.39 19.50
N LYS A 3 4.94 20.92 20.66
CA LYS A 3 6.11 20.03 20.78
C LYS A 3 6.00 18.78 19.88
N ILE A 4 4.78 18.26 19.72
CA ILE A 4 4.43 17.13 18.85
C ILE A 4 4.83 17.38 17.38
N TRP A 5 4.54 18.56 16.84
CA TRP A 5 4.83 18.88 15.42
C TRP A 5 6.33 19.00 15.16
N LEU A 6 7.09 19.42 16.18
CA LEU A 6 8.55 19.48 16.15
C LEU A 6 9.17 18.07 16.02
N ILE A 7 8.62 17.11 16.76
CA ILE A 7 9.01 15.69 16.68
C ILE A 7 8.69 15.14 15.30
N VAL A 8 7.46 15.34 14.81
CA VAL A 8 7.04 14.89 13.47
C VAL A 8 7.96 15.46 12.39
N ARG A 9 8.29 16.75 12.44
CA ARG A 9 9.18 17.39 11.46
C ARG A 9 10.61 16.83 11.52
N LYS A 10 11.10 16.46 12.70
CA LYS A 10 12.42 15.82 12.87
C LYS A 10 12.42 14.43 12.23
N GLU A 11 11.45 13.59 12.59
CA GLU A 11 11.30 12.23 12.07
C GLU A 11 11.15 12.23 10.55
N TRP A 12 10.31 13.11 10.00
CA TRP A 12 10.12 13.20 8.55
C TRP A 12 11.41 13.60 7.82
N ARG A 13 12.27 14.40 8.46
CA ARG A 13 13.58 14.77 7.93
C ARG A 13 14.58 13.61 7.98
N GLU A 14 14.51 12.77 9.00
CA GLU A 14 15.31 11.53 9.08
C GLU A 14 14.88 10.53 8.01
N VAL A 15 13.57 10.25 7.91
CA VAL A 15 13.01 9.33 6.90
C VAL A 15 13.28 9.84 5.49
N SER A 16 13.10 11.14 5.21
CA SER A 16 13.34 11.68 3.86
C SER A 16 14.82 11.78 3.46
N ARG A 17 15.74 11.78 4.42
CA ARG A 17 17.18 11.73 4.14
C ARG A 17 17.67 10.31 3.89
N ASP A 18 17.01 9.32 4.48
CA ASP A 18 17.35 7.93 4.25
C ASP A 18 16.74 7.43 2.93
N LYS A 19 17.57 7.49 1.88
CA LYS A 19 17.19 6.98 0.55
C LYS A 19 16.78 5.52 0.59
N MET A 20 17.37 4.70 1.46
CA MET A 20 17.04 3.27 1.52
C MET A 20 15.61 3.07 2.04
N ILE A 21 15.20 3.79 3.09
CA ILE A 21 13.84 3.72 3.65
C ILE A 21 12.81 4.24 2.63
N LEU A 22 13.12 5.34 1.95
CA LEU A 22 12.24 5.87 0.89
C LEU A 22 12.10 4.89 -0.28
N TRP A 23 13.20 4.30 -0.74
CA TRP A 23 13.16 3.34 -1.85
C TRP A 23 12.42 2.07 -1.47
N THR A 24 12.64 1.49 -0.29
CA THR A 24 11.96 0.25 0.12
C THR A 24 10.48 0.47 0.40
N SER A 25 10.10 1.64 0.94
CA SER A 25 8.69 1.99 1.17
C SER A 25 7.92 2.30 -0.11
N LEU A 26 8.57 2.85 -1.14
CA LEU A 26 7.94 3.12 -2.44
C LEU A 26 7.94 1.89 -3.36
N LEU A 27 8.99 1.07 -3.31
CA LEU A 27 9.17 -0.06 -4.23
C LEU A 27 8.06 -1.09 -4.11
N LEU A 28 7.60 -1.41 -2.88
CA LEU A 28 6.56 -2.42 -2.68
C LEU A 28 5.19 -1.98 -3.28
N PRO A 29 4.64 -0.79 -2.98
CA PRO A 29 3.44 -0.29 -3.66
C PRO A 29 3.58 -0.25 -5.18
N LEU A 30 4.73 0.23 -5.68
CA LEU A 30 4.97 0.39 -7.11
C LEU A 30 5.07 -0.97 -7.82
N LEU A 31 5.63 -1.98 -7.16
CA LEU A 31 5.62 -3.36 -7.64
C LEU A 31 4.20 -3.90 -7.72
N PHE A 32 3.37 -3.69 -6.69
CA PHE A 32 1.96 -4.13 -6.68
C PHE A 32 1.14 -3.46 -7.79
N VAL A 33 1.24 -2.13 -7.94
CA VAL A 33 0.61 -1.39 -9.05
C VAL A 33 1.09 -1.91 -10.40
N GLY A 34 2.40 -2.08 -10.56
CA GLY A 34 3.01 -2.63 -11.76
C GLY A 34 2.52 -4.05 -12.07
N MET A 35 2.33 -4.88 -11.04
CA MET A 35 1.81 -6.24 -11.17
C MET A 35 0.35 -6.24 -11.62
N THR A 36 -0.52 -5.43 -11.01
CA THR A 36 -1.93 -5.34 -11.41
C THR A 36 -2.09 -4.77 -12.82
N ILE A 37 -1.38 -3.70 -13.16
CA ILE A 37 -1.43 -3.15 -14.53
C ILE A 37 -0.84 -4.15 -15.52
N GLY A 38 0.25 -4.81 -15.14
CA GLY A 38 0.90 -5.84 -15.95
C GLY A 38 -0.03 -7.01 -16.25
N THR A 39 -0.72 -7.55 -15.25
CA THR A 39 -1.66 -8.67 -15.46
C THR A 39 -2.81 -8.25 -16.37
N VAL A 40 -3.42 -7.08 -16.16
CA VAL A 40 -4.48 -6.57 -17.04
C VAL A 40 -3.99 -6.39 -18.47
N TYR A 41 -2.81 -5.79 -18.66
CA TYR A 41 -2.21 -5.60 -19.98
C TYR A 41 -1.93 -6.92 -20.70
N PHE A 42 -1.28 -7.87 -20.02
CA PHE A 42 -0.97 -9.18 -20.59
C PHE A 42 -2.25 -9.95 -20.92
N MET A 43 -3.24 -9.93 -20.02
CA MET A 43 -4.52 -10.62 -20.22
C MET A 43 -5.26 -10.07 -21.44
N GLN A 44 -5.36 -8.74 -21.58
CA GLN A 44 -5.96 -8.10 -22.76
C GLN A 44 -5.20 -8.47 -24.04
N ARG A 45 -3.86 -8.49 -24.00
CA ARG A 45 -3.04 -8.83 -25.15
C ARG A 45 -3.19 -10.30 -25.56
N THR A 46 -3.26 -11.21 -24.60
CA THR A 46 -3.50 -12.64 -24.85
C THR A 46 -4.89 -12.85 -25.46
N ALA A 47 -5.92 -12.22 -24.90
CA ALA A 47 -7.28 -12.30 -25.43
C ALA A 47 -7.41 -11.73 -26.84
N ALA A 48 -6.73 -10.61 -27.13
CA ALA A 48 -6.68 -10.05 -28.47
C ALA A 48 -5.98 -10.97 -29.48
N SER A 49 -4.99 -11.76 -29.04
CA SER A 49 -4.27 -12.70 -29.90
C SER A 49 -5.03 -14.02 -30.14
N ASN A 50 -5.79 -14.51 -29.16
CA ASN A 50 -6.56 -15.75 -29.23
C ASN A 50 -7.94 -15.58 -28.55
N PRO A 51 -8.94 -15.02 -29.26
CA PRO A 51 -10.27 -14.76 -28.69
C PRO A 51 -10.99 -16.03 -28.24
N ALA A 52 -10.82 -17.14 -28.97
CA ALA A 52 -11.47 -18.41 -28.66
C ALA A 52 -10.99 -19.00 -27.32
N ALA A 53 -9.68 -18.92 -27.03
CA ALA A 53 -9.12 -19.39 -25.77
C ALA A 53 -9.56 -18.51 -24.58
N ALA A 54 -9.67 -17.19 -24.79
CA ALA A 54 -10.14 -16.28 -23.75
C ALA A 54 -11.62 -16.50 -23.38
N MET A 55 -12.45 -16.90 -24.35
CA MET A 55 -13.85 -17.28 -24.11
C MET A 55 -13.96 -18.62 -23.39
N ASP A 56 -13.08 -19.58 -23.72
CA ASP A 56 -12.98 -20.87 -23.03
C ASP A 56 -12.62 -20.70 -21.55
N ASP A 57 -11.55 -19.95 -21.25
CA ASP A 57 -11.12 -19.59 -19.88
C ASP A 57 -12.24 -18.93 -19.06
N ALA A 58 -13.02 -18.02 -19.68
CA ALA A 58 -14.14 -17.36 -19.02
C ALA A 58 -15.28 -18.34 -18.70
N SER A 59 -15.54 -19.30 -19.58
CA SER A 59 -16.56 -20.33 -19.38
C SER A 59 -16.18 -21.31 -18.28
N GLU A 60 -14.90 -21.69 -18.16
CA GLU A 60 -14.39 -22.56 -17.08
C GLU A 60 -14.62 -21.95 -15.69
N MET A 61 -14.54 -20.62 -15.57
CA MET A 61 -14.78 -19.89 -14.33
C MET A 61 -16.28 -19.68 -14.02
N ASN A 62 -17.19 -20.29 -14.78
CA ASN A 62 -18.64 -20.10 -14.66
C ASN A 62 -19.07 -18.62 -14.77
N ILE A 63 -18.31 -17.79 -15.50
CA ILE A 63 -18.60 -16.35 -15.66
C ILE A 63 -19.99 -16.14 -16.30
N ASP A 64 -20.45 -17.08 -17.12
CA ASP A 64 -21.78 -17.07 -17.74
C ASP A 64 -22.92 -17.01 -16.70
N GLN A 65 -22.74 -17.63 -15.53
CA GLN A 65 -23.72 -17.52 -14.44
C GLN A 65 -23.71 -16.15 -13.78
N LEU A 66 -22.55 -15.47 -13.74
CA LEU A 66 -22.41 -14.13 -13.17
C LEU A 66 -23.05 -13.05 -14.06
N MET A 67 -23.20 -13.29 -15.37
CA MET A 67 -23.94 -12.40 -16.28
C MET A 67 -25.42 -12.26 -15.93
N LEU A 68 -25.97 -13.22 -15.19
CA LEU A 68 -27.35 -13.18 -14.71
C LEU A 68 -27.54 -12.20 -13.54
N LEU A 69 -26.44 -11.77 -12.92
CA LEU A 69 -26.48 -10.74 -11.88
C LEU A 69 -26.71 -9.37 -12.53
N PRO A 70 -27.55 -8.52 -11.94
CA PRO A 70 -27.84 -7.18 -12.48
C PRO A 70 -26.61 -6.27 -12.55
N GLU A 71 -25.56 -6.54 -11.75
CA GLU A 71 -24.29 -5.81 -11.76
C GLU A 71 -23.43 -6.07 -13.01
N PHE A 72 -23.59 -7.22 -13.66
CA PHE A 72 -22.79 -7.64 -14.81
C PHE A 72 -23.61 -7.79 -16.10
N ALA A 73 -24.90 -7.43 -16.05
CA ALA A 73 -25.81 -7.57 -17.17
C ALA A 73 -25.32 -6.76 -18.39
N GLY A 74 -25.06 -7.44 -19.50
CA GLY A 74 -24.62 -6.83 -20.76
C GLY A 74 -23.12 -6.53 -20.84
N MET A 75 -22.32 -6.89 -19.84
CA MET A 75 -20.86 -6.90 -19.98
C MET A 75 -20.38 -8.16 -20.71
N ASP A 76 -19.25 -8.03 -21.40
CA ASP A 76 -18.57 -9.15 -22.05
C ASP A 76 -17.93 -10.09 -20.99
N PRO A 77 -17.90 -11.44 -21.17
CA PRO A 77 -17.40 -12.36 -20.15
C PRO A 77 -15.96 -12.04 -19.74
N PHE A 78 -15.14 -11.65 -20.71
CA PHE A 78 -13.75 -11.27 -20.48
C PHE A 78 -13.63 -9.98 -19.64
N THR A 79 -14.56 -9.04 -19.83
CA THR A 79 -14.61 -7.81 -19.01
C THR A 79 -14.98 -8.13 -17.57
N ILE A 80 -15.94 -9.02 -17.35
CA ILE A 80 -16.33 -9.47 -16.00
C ILE A 80 -15.14 -10.13 -15.29
N MET A 81 -14.39 -10.98 -16.01
CA MET A 81 -13.17 -11.60 -15.48
C MET A 81 -12.14 -10.55 -15.06
N ILE A 82 -11.88 -9.52 -15.86
CA ILE A 82 -10.98 -8.41 -15.48
C ILE A 82 -11.49 -7.69 -14.24
N VAL A 83 -12.79 -7.40 -14.17
CA VAL A 83 -13.40 -6.70 -13.02
C VAL A 83 -13.22 -7.52 -11.74
N LEU A 84 -13.47 -8.83 -11.79
CA LEU A 84 -13.27 -9.73 -10.64
C LEU A 84 -11.81 -9.79 -10.20
N LEU A 85 -10.88 -9.87 -11.16
CA LEU A 85 -9.45 -9.89 -10.92
C LEU A 85 -8.98 -8.59 -10.24
N VAL A 86 -9.39 -7.43 -10.76
CA VAL A 86 -9.10 -6.12 -10.17
C VAL A 86 -9.72 -5.97 -8.78
N ASN A 87 -10.95 -6.46 -8.58
CA ASN A 87 -11.60 -6.44 -7.28
C ASN A 87 -10.84 -7.27 -6.23
N GLN A 88 -10.25 -8.40 -6.64
CA GLN A 88 -9.41 -9.21 -5.75
C GLN A 88 -8.11 -8.47 -5.37
N PHE A 89 -7.53 -7.70 -6.29
CA PHE A 89 -6.38 -6.84 -6.00
C PHE A 89 -6.70 -5.66 -5.07
N LEU A 90 -7.94 -5.14 -5.10
CA LEU A 90 -8.39 -4.06 -4.22
C LEU A 90 -8.12 -4.37 -2.74
N LEU A 91 -8.32 -5.63 -2.33
CA LEU A 91 -8.05 -6.08 -0.97
C LEU A 91 -6.57 -5.91 -0.59
N TYR A 92 -5.65 -6.20 -1.52
CA TYR A 92 -4.21 -6.01 -1.31
C TYR A 92 -3.82 -4.54 -1.26
N TYR A 93 -4.44 -3.68 -2.08
CA TYR A 93 -4.23 -2.22 -2.01
C TYR A 93 -4.62 -1.64 -0.66
N LEU A 94 -5.66 -2.16 -0.01
CA LEU A 94 -6.05 -1.76 1.35
C LEU A 94 -5.02 -2.18 2.42
N LEU A 95 -4.19 -3.19 2.17
CA LEU A 95 -3.14 -3.63 3.09
C LEU A 95 -1.83 -2.82 2.96
N LEU A 96 -1.53 -2.25 1.79
CA LEU A 96 -0.35 -1.42 1.58
C LEU A 96 -0.18 -0.24 2.57
N PRO A 97 -1.20 0.58 2.87
CA PRO A 97 -1.08 1.67 3.85
C PRO A 97 -0.84 1.18 5.28
N LEU A 98 -1.14 -0.09 5.58
CA LEU A 98 -0.88 -0.68 6.89
C LEU A 98 0.56 -1.17 7.03
N MET A 99 1.22 -1.51 5.92
CA MET A 99 2.59 -2.03 5.93
C MET A 99 3.61 -0.92 6.23
N ILE A 100 3.47 0.28 5.65
CA ILE A 100 4.44 1.38 5.82
C ILE A 100 4.55 1.83 7.29
N PRO A 101 3.46 2.13 8.03
CA PRO A 101 3.53 2.49 9.45
C PRO A 101 4.05 1.34 10.31
N MET A 102 3.78 0.08 9.94
CA MET A 102 4.31 -1.09 10.63
C MET A 102 5.84 -1.11 10.55
N PHE A 103 6.42 -0.92 9.36
CA PHE A 103 7.87 -0.82 9.21
C PHE A 103 8.43 0.40 9.96
N VAL A 104 7.82 1.58 9.81
CA VAL A 104 8.27 2.79 10.51
C VAL A 104 8.25 2.62 12.03
N ALA A 105 7.21 1.99 12.59
CA ALA A 105 7.11 1.71 14.02
C ALA A 105 8.21 0.76 14.50
N VAL A 106 8.48 -0.32 13.76
CA VAL A 106 9.54 -1.29 14.07
C VAL A 106 10.92 -0.63 14.02
N TYR A 107 11.23 0.12 12.96
CA TYR A 107 12.51 0.82 12.84
C TYR A 107 12.66 1.98 13.83
N SER A 108 11.57 2.65 14.22
CA SER A 108 11.60 3.72 15.22
C SER A 108 11.97 3.20 16.61
N ILE A 109 11.53 1.99 16.98
CA ILE A 109 11.87 1.36 18.26
C ILE A 109 13.28 0.75 18.22
N ILE A 110 13.64 0.07 17.13
CA ILE A 110 14.96 -0.57 16.99
C ILE A 110 16.07 0.48 16.83
N GLY A 111 15.80 1.56 16.10
CA GLY A 111 16.73 2.69 15.91
C GLY A 111 17.06 3.40 17.22
N GLU A 112 16.06 3.62 18.09
CA GLU A 112 16.29 4.19 19.43
C GLU A 112 17.11 3.26 20.33
N LYS A 113 16.85 1.95 20.25
CA LYS A 113 17.64 0.95 20.99
C LYS A 113 19.10 0.91 20.51
N GLN A 114 19.35 1.01 19.20
CA GLN A 114 20.71 1.03 18.65
C GLN A 114 21.46 2.33 18.95
N GLN A 115 20.78 3.48 18.95
CA GLN A 115 21.42 4.78 19.21
C GLN A 115 21.59 5.11 20.70
N ARG A 116 21.11 4.26 21.63
CA ARG A 116 21.11 4.49 23.09
C ARG A 116 20.48 5.84 23.49
N THR A 117 19.52 6.32 22.72
CA THR A 117 18.89 7.64 22.91
C THR A 117 17.65 7.60 23.81
N LEU A 118 17.26 6.42 24.32
CA LEU A 118 16.13 6.25 25.24
C LEU A 118 16.32 7.03 26.56
N GLU A 119 17.54 7.04 27.12
CA GLU A 119 17.84 7.72 28.38
C GLU A 119 17.83 9.27 28.23
N PRO A 120 18.42 9.88 27.18
CA PRO A 120 18.29 11.31 26.91
C PRO A 120 16.86 11.78 26.60
N LEU A 121 16.03 10.96 25.94
CA LEU A 121 14.66 11.35 25.58
C LEU A 121 13.75 11.48 26.81
N LEU A 122 13.91 10.57 27.79
CA LEU A 122 13.22 10.61 29.09
C LEU A 122 13.69 11.77 30.00
N ALA A 123 14.86 12.33 29.73
CA ALA A 123 15.41 13.48 30.46
C ALA A 123 14.96 14.85 29.91
N THR A 124 14.28 14.87 28.75
CA THR A 124 13.72 16.11 28.19
C THR A 124 12.34 16.42 28.79
N PRO A 125 11.93 17.71 28.88
CA PRO A 125 10.64 18.12 29.45
C PRO A 125 9.49 17.88 28.45
N ILE A 126 9.36 16.66 27.95
CA ILE A 126 8.36 16.21 26.98
C ILE A 126 7.66 14.99 27.59
N SER A 127 6.32 14.97 27.59
CA SER A 127 5.60 13.81 28.15
C SER A 127 5.71 12.58 27.25
N VAL A 128 5.67 11.39 27.84
CA VAL A 128 5.69 10.11 27.11
C VAL A 128 4.57 10.05 26.06
N ILE A 129 3.39 10.60 26.38
CA ILE A 129 2.24 10.62 25.47
C ILE A 129 2.51 11.53 24.27
N GLU A 130 3.07 12.74 24.47
CA GLU A 130 3.42 13.65 23.37
C GLU A 130 4.46 13.02 22.43
N LEU A 131 5.44 12.30 22.98
CA LEU A 131 6.45 11.59 22.22
C LEU A 131 5.85 10.46 21.38
N LEU A 132 5.07 9.58 22.02
CA LEU A 132 4.44 8.42 21.39
C LEU A 132 3.49 8.86 20.27
N THR A 133 2.70 9.91 20.51
CA THR A 133 1.76 10.47 19.53
C THR A 133 2.49 11.10 18.35
N GLY A 134 3.58 11.84 18.60
CA GLY A 134 4.43 12.41 17.54
C GLY A 134 5.03 11.33 16.63
N LYS A 135 5.51 10.23 17.21
CA LYS A 135 6.04 9.09 16.44
C LYS A 135 4.99 8.36 15.61
N MET A 136 3.82 8.11 16.18
CA MET A 136 2.73 7.48 15.43
C MET A 136 2.31 8.33 14.23
N LEU A 137 2.13 9.65 14.44
CA LEU A 137 1.76 10.56 13.35
C LEU A 137 2.84 10.67 12.27
N ALA A 138 4.12 10.62 12.66
CA ALA A 138 5.23 10.65 11.71
C ALA A 138 5.27 9.43 10.77
N GLY A 139 4.76 8.27 11.20
CA GLY A 139 4.63 7.08 10.34
C GLY A 139 3.33 7.02 9.54
N VAL A 140 2.20 7.36 10.17
CA VAL A 140 0.86 7.23 9.55
C VAL A 140 0.65 8.23 8.42
N ILE A 141 1.01 9.51 8.62
CA ILE A 141 0.78 10.57 7.63
C ILE A 141 1.43 10.25 6.27
N PRO A 142 2.75 9.97 6.18
CA PRO A 142 3.37 9.67 4.89
C PRO A 142 2.87 8.35 4.30
N ALA A 143 2.53 7.35 5.11
CA ALA A 143 1.97 6.10 4.63
C ALA A 143 0.62 6.30 3.91
N THR A 144 -0.30 7.03 4.53
CA THR A 144 -1.61 7.33 3.93
C THR A 144 -1.46 8.15 2.64
N VAL A 145 -0.57 9.16 2.65
CA VAL A 145 -0.32 9.99 1.47
C VAL A 145 0.26 9.16 0.33
N LEU A 146 1.21 8.27 0.60
CA LEU A 146 1.80 7.39 -0.40
C LEU A 146 0.76 6.45 -1.01
N THR A 147 -0.11 5.86 -0.19
CA THR A 147 -1.18 4.98 -0.68
C THR A 147 -2.22 5.72 -1.52
N TRP A 148 -2.57 6.96 -1.17
CA TRP A 148 -3.49 7.73 -2.00
C TRP A 148 -2.86 8.23 -3.31
N ALA A 149 -1.54 8.41 -3.32
CA ALA A 149 -0.80 8.84 -4.51
C ALA A 149 -0.47 7.70 -5.48
N SER A 150 -0.46 6.45 -5.01
CA SER A 150 -0.21 5.23 -5.80
C SER A 150 -1.48 4.68 -6.44
#